data_AF-A0A1X2EHP6-F1
#
_entry.id   AF-A0A1X2EHP6-F1
#
_cell.length_a   1.000
_cell.length_b   1.000
_cell.length_c   1.000
_cell.angle_alpha   90.00
_cell.angle_beta   90.00
_cell.angle_gamma   90.00
#
_symmetry.space_group_name_H-M   'P 1'
#
loop_
_entity.id
_entity.type
_entity.pdbx_description
1 polymer ?
#
loop_
_entity_poly.entity_id
_entity_poly.type
_entity_poly.pdbx_seq_one_letter_code
_entity_poly.pdbx_strand_id
1 'polypeptide(L)'
;GGVGAVGGNGGTGGQLAGDGGNGGAGGAGVAGGGTGGAGGAGGNAVGLWGTGGAGGAGGAGGTGAAGTNPTLAPPVTTATNGVDNSGNPGVPGGDAASGTIAGQAGGVGGNGGSTTNNAGTAIGAAGGQGGNGGDGAPGGVGGTGGPANGLIATGGDGGDGGKGGVGAPGGSGGAGGVANGINTAGGGGTGGDGGQGGTGAPGGAGGPGGAGVTDAPGGHGGGGGNGGQGVAGSTGGVGGKGGAGGHGGILVGDGGIGGAGGAGGTGGAGAPGASGGAGGTGGSAVQSNIQGGDGGTGGEGGLGGDGGLGGDGADGGAGGAGGLFGHAGSTGAGGMGGTGGAGGPGGNGGAGGNGGPSRGSAPAGYGGAGGAGADGGNGGGGGVGAALSAGTGATGLAGAHGIDGAHGSGRLPPP
;
A
#
# COMPACT_ATOMS: atom_id res chain seq x y z
N GLY A 1 -16.36 30.13 14.13
CA GLY A 1 -16.05 30.63 12.77
C GLY A 1 -16.49 29.61 11.74
N GLY A 2 -16.34 29.91 10.45
CA GLY A 2 -16.35 28.87 9.40
C GLY A 2 -15.18 27.90 9.56
N VAL A 3 -15.10 26.85 8.75
CA VAL A 3 -14.04 25.83 8.82
C VAL A 3 -12.64 26.48 8.85
N GLY A 4 -11.82 26.11 9.82
CA GLY A 4 -10.47 26.64 10.09
C GLY A 4 -10.43 28.10 10.57
N ALA A 5 -11.55 28.83 10.57
CA ALA A 5 -11.57 30.25 10.85
C ALA A 5 -11.51 30.54 12.36
N VAL A 6 -10.82 31.62 12.71
CA VAL A 6 -10.77 32.14 14.08
C VAL A 6 -12.16 32.58 14.53
N GLY A 7 -12.47 32.36 15.81
CA GLY A 7 -13.68 32.87 16.45
C GLY A 7 -13.67 34.39 16.55
N GLY A 8 -14.84 35.02 16.39
CA GLY A 8 -14.96 36.46 16.58
C GLY A 8 -14.71 36.86 18.03
N ASN A 9 -14.08 38.01 18.26
CA ASN A 9 -13.90 38.51 19.62
C ASN A 9 -15.24 38.97 20.23
N GLY A 10 -15.36 38.84 21.55
CA GLY A 10 -16.48 39.37 22.31
C GLY A 10 -16.49 40.89 22.34
N GLY A 11 -17.68 41.47 22.34
CA GLY A 11 -17.86 42.92 22.47
C GLY A 11 -17.48 43.45 23.85
N THR A 12 -17.04 44.70 23.93
CA THR A 12 -16.75 45.36 25.21
C THR A 12 -18.04 45.73 25.96
N GLY A 13 -18.02 45.62 27.28
CA GLY A 13 -19.11 46.06 28.16
C GLY A 13 -19.29 47.58 28.20
N GLY A 14 -20.39 48.04 28.81
CA GLY A 14 -20.73 49.45 28.93
C GLY A 14 -19.77 50.25 29.83
N GLN A 15 -19.66 51.57 29.59
CA GLN A 15 -18.71 52.44 30.28
C GLN A 15 -19.02 52.70 31.77
N LEU A 16 -20.26 52.46 32.21
CA LEU A 16 -20.65 52.59 33.61
C LEU A 16 -20.82 51.21 34.24
N ALA A 17 -21.71 50.41 33.66
CA ALA A 17 -21.91 49.02 33.99
C ALA A 17 -22.12 48.21 32.71
N GLY A 18 -21.59 46.99 32.68
CA GLY A 18 -21.88 46.02 31.62
C GLY A 18 -20.80 44.98 31.45
N ASP A 19 -21.23 43.76 31.19
CA ASP A 19 -20.34 42.62 31.03
C ASP A 19 -19.70 42.62 29.64
N GLY A 20 -18.52 42.02 29.56
CA GLY A 20 -17.90 41.70 28.28
C GLY A 20 -18.65 40.56 27.58
N GLY A 21 -18.80 40.67 26.26
CA GLY A 21 -19.35 39.59 25.45
C GLY A 21 -18.41 38.39 25.39
N ASN A 22 -18.93 37.19 25.21
CA ASN A 22 -18.09 36.01 25.04
C ASN A 22 -17.39 36.00 23.67
N GLY A 23 -16.18 35.47 23.64
CA GLY A 23 -15.49 35.14 22.40
C GLY A 23 -16.19 34.00 21.67
N GLY A 24 -16.28 34.10 20.36
CA GLY A 24 -16.82 33.05 19.50
C GLY A 24 -15.88 31.85 19.44
N ALA A 25 -16.43 30.66 19.22
CA ALA A 25 -15.62 29.46 19.01
C ALA A 25 -14.85 29.51 17.67
N GLY A 26 -13.65 28.93 17.66
CA GLY A 26 -12.90 28.64 16.45
C GLY A 26 -13.59 27.55 15.62
N GLY A 27 -13.45 27.62 14.30
CA GLY A 27 -14.00 26.59 13.41
C GLY A 27 -13.16 25.32 13.40
N ALA A 28 -13.79 24.16 13.18
CA ALA A 28 -13.07 22.90 13.02
C ALA A 28 -12.15 22.95 11.79
N GLY A 29 -11.03 22.23 11.83
CA GLY A 29 -10.09 22.10 10.73
C GLY A 29 -10.69 21.35 9.54
N VAL A 30 -10.18 21.65 8.35
CA VAL A 30 -10.60 20.98 7.10
C VAL A 30 -10.15 19.51 7.13
N ALA A 31 -10.95 18.60 6.56
CA ALA A 31 -10.54 17.21 6.34
C ALA A 31 -9.24 17.14 5.50
N GLY A 32 -8.42 16.13 5.76
CA GLY A 32 -7.05 16.04 5.23
C GLY A 32 -5.98 16.61 6.17
N GLY A 33 -6.29 16.76 7.47
CA GLY A 33 -5.33 17.20 8.48
C GLY A 33 -5.25 18.72 8.70
N GLY A 34 -6.29 19.48 8.33
CA GLY A 34 -6.32 20.93 8.54
C GLY A 34 -6.36 21.30 10.03
N THR A 35 -5.74 22.42 10.40
CA THR A 35 -5.72 22.88 11.79
C THR A 35 -7.06 23.50 12.21
N GLY A 36 -7.42 23.31 13.48
CA GLY A 36 -8.56 23.99 14.08
C GLY A 36 -8.31 25.49 14.23
N GLY A 37 -9.35 26.30 13.98
CA GLY A 37 -9.30 27.74 14.19
C GLY A 37 -9.19 28.08 15.69
N ALA A 38 -8.49 29.16 16.02
CA ALA A 38 -8.43 29.63 17.40
C ALA A 38 -9.79 30.18 17.88
N GLY A 39 -10.06 30.06 19.18
CA GLY A 39 -11.19 30.74 19.83
C GLY A 39 -10.97 32.25 19.90
N GLY A 40 -12.04 33.02 19.77
CA GLY A 40 -12.00 34.47 19.92
C GLY A 40 -11.79 34.88 21.37
N ALA A 41 -11.18 36.03 21.60
CA ALA A 41 -11.03 36.56 22.95
C ALA A 41 -12.39 36.98 23.53
N GLY A 42 -12.59 36.80 24.83
CA GLY A 42 -13.68 37.40 25.57
C GLY A 42 -13.53 38.92 25.64
N GLY A 43 -14.64 39.63 25.57
CA GLY A 43 -14.69 41.08 25.67
C GLY A 43 -14.42 41.54 27.10
N ASN A 44 -13.86 42.74 27.24
CA ASN A 44 -13.62 43.33 28.56
C ASN A 44 -14.88 44.06 29.06
N ALA A 45 -15.18 43.97 30.34
CA ALA A 45 -16.05 44.91 31.02
C ALA A 45 -15.24 46.18 31.34
N VAL A 46 -15.53 47.29 30.65
CA VAL A 46 -14.71 48.51 30.72
C VAL A 46 -15.20 49.51 31.78
N GLY A 47 -16.42 49.29 32.31
CA GLY A 47 -17.04 50.14 33.33
C GLY A 47 -16.58 49.87 34.76
N LEU A 48 -17.19 50.57 35.72
CA LEU A 48 -16.92 50.39 37.15
C LEU A 48 -17.38 49.00 37.64
N TRP A 49 -18.47 48.49 37.04
CA TRP A 49 -19.07 47.19 37.35
C TRP A 49 -19.23 46.33 36.09
N GLY A 50 -18.89 45.04 36.18
CA GLY A 50 -19.21 44.06 35.15
C GLY A 50 -18.18 42.94 35.06
N THR A 51 -18.58 41.76 34.64
CA THR A 51 -17.69 40.61 34.47
C THR A 51 -17.09 40.57 33.07
N GLY A 52 -15.83 40.14 32.97
CA GLY A 52 -15.20 39.88 31.69
C GLY A 52 -15.85 38.71 30.95
N GLY A 53 -15.96 38.82 29.64
CA GLY A 53 -16.52 37.75 28.80
C GLY A 53 -15.63 36.53 28.77
N ALA A 54 -16.22 35.34 28.65
CA ALA A 54 -15.44 34.12 28.48
C ALA A 54 -14.72 34.10 27.12
N GLY A 55 -13.52 33.53 27.07
CA GLY A 55 -12.83 33.22 25.83
C GLY A 55 -13.54 32.10 25.07
N GLY A 56 -13.52 32.18 23.74
CA GLY A 56 -14.10 31.16 22.87
C GLY A 56 -13.27 29.87 22.87
N ALA A 57 -13.92 28.72 22.70
CA ALA A 57 -13.20 27.45 22.54
C ALA A 57 -12.43 27.42 21.20
N GLY A 58 -11.26 26.77 21.19
CA GLY A 58 -10.56 26.42 19.95
C GLY A 58 -11.28 25.33 19.17
N GLY A 59 -11.21 25.39 17.85
CA GLY A 59 -11.79 24.38 16.96
C GLY A 59 -11.01 23.06 17.00
N ALA A 60 -11.69 21.94 16.78
CA ALA A 60 -11.00 20.65 16.63
C ALA A 60 -10.13 20.63 15.36
N GLY A 61 -9.03 19.87 15.38
CA GLY A 61 -8.25 19.56 14.20
C GLY A 61 -9.03 18.65 13.24
N GLY A 62 -8.77 18.81 11.94
CA GLY A 62 -9.41 18.00 10.90
C GLY A 62 -8.85 16.58 10.85
N THR A 63 -9.66 15.61 10.46
CA THR A 63 -9.23 14.22 10.30
C THR A 63 -8.20 14.10 9.17
N GLY A 64 -7.17 13.28 9.34
CA GLY A 64 -6.20 12.96 8.30
C GLY A 64 -6.87 12.24 7.12
N ALA A 65 -6.36 12.45 5.91
CA ALA A 65 -6.83 11.74 4.73
C ALA A 65 -6.45 10.26 4.80
N ALA A 66 -7.36 9.37 4.40
CA ALA A 66 -7.02 7.97 4.25
C ALA A 66 -5.96 7.79 3.14
N GLY A 67 -5.07 6.82 3.32
CA GLY A 67 -4.20 6.36 2.26
C GLY A 67 -5.05 5.78 1.13
N THR A 68 -4.71 6.15 -0.10
CA THR A 68 -5.39 5.64 -1.28
C THR A 68 -4.37 5.05 -2.23
N ASN A 69 -4.54 3.78 -2.56
CA ASN A 69 -3.69 3.12 -3.54
C ASN A 69 -3.85 3.80 -4.91
N PRO A 70 -2.74 4.12 -5.61
CA PRO A 70 -2.81 4.69 -6.94
C PRO A 70 -3.45 3.71 -7.92
N THR A 71 -4.12 4.24 -8.94
CA THR A 71 -4.73 3.44 -10.01
C THR A 71 -3.91 3.53 -11.29
N LEU A 72 -4.18 2.67 -12.26
CA LEU A 72 -3.54 2.75 -13.57
C LEU A 72 -3.71 4.13 -14.21
N ALA A 73 -2.63 4.61 -14.84
CA ALA A 73 -2.64 5.82 -15.65
C ALA A 73 -3.17 5.52 -17.08
N PRO A 74 -3.92 6.45 -17.70
CA PRO A 74 -4.28 6.35 -19.12
C PRO A 74 -3.14 6.86 -20.02
N PRO A 75 -3.06 6.51 -21.33
CA PRO A 75 -3.11 5.20 -21.97
C PRO A 75 -1.75 4.47 -22.04
N VAL A 76 -1.81 3.14 -22.04
CA VAL A 76 -0.68 2.20 -22.07
C VAL A 76 -0.06 2.02 -23.45
N THR A 77 0.90 2.88 -23.80
CA THR A 77 1.87 2.51 -24.85
C THR A 77 2.86 1.52 -24.26
N THR A 78 3.24 0.50 -25.01
CA THR A 78 4.26 -0.46 -24.59
C THR A 78 5.63 0.10 -24.92
N ALA A 79 6.58 -0.02 -23.99
CA ALA A 79 7.99 0.16 -24.29
C ALA A 79 8.46 -0.90 -25.32
N THR A 80 9.64 -0.68 -25.89
CA THR A 80 10.18 -1.56 -26.93
C THR A 80 10.28 -3.00 -26.44
N ASN A 81 9.69 -3.92 -27.20
CA ASN A 81 9.79 -5.35 -26.92
C ASN A 81 11.21 -5.85 -27.11
N GLY A 82 11.52 -6.94 -26.42
CA GLY A 82 12.73 -7.71 -26.64
C GLY A 82 12.79 -8.32 -28.04
N VAL A 83 14.01 -8.60 -28.48
CA VAL A 83 14.24 -9.24 -29.79
C VAL A 83 13.72 -10.67 -29.76
N ASP A 84 12.74 -10.98 -30.61
CA ASP A 84 12.27 -12.34 -30.83
C ASP A 84 13.31 -13.14 -31.63
N ASN A 85 13.85 -14.18 -30.99
CA ASN A 85 14.82 -15.09 -31.58
C ASN A 85 14.26 -16.49 -31.82
N SER A 86 12.94 -16.69 -31.80
CA SER A 86 12.31 -17.98 -32.08
C SER A 86 12.80 -18.63 -33.39
N GLY A 87 13.16 -17.82 -34.39
CA GLY A 87 13.75 -18.26 -35.66
C GLY A 87 15.29 -18.35 -35.72
N ASN A 88 15.99 -17.97 -34.66
CA ASN A 88 17.46 -17.87 -34.60
C ASN A 88 18.03 -18.92 -33.64
N PRO A 89 18.48 -20.09 -34.13
CA PRO A 89 18.75 -21.22 -33.28
C PRO A 89 19.80 -20.96 -32.19
N GLY A 90 19.48 -21.34 -30.95
CA GLY A 90 20.38 -21.22 -29.79
C GLY A 90 20.67 -19.80 -29.32
N VAL A 91 20.01 -18.79 -29.89
CA VAL A 91 20.18 -17.40 -29.47
C VAL A 91 19.08 -17.02 -28.46
N PRO A 92 19.42 -16.48 -27.26
CA PRO A 92 18.42 -16.05 -26.28
C PRO A 92 17.50 -14.97 -26.83
N GLY A 93 16.28 -14.90 -26.29
CA GLY A 93 15.39 -13.77 -26.52
C GLY A 93 15.99 -12.50 -25.91
N GLY A 94 15.82 -11.37 -26.58
CA GLY A 94 16.27 -10.10 -26.04
C GLY A 94 15.40 -9.64 -24.87
N ASP A 95 15.98 -8.99 -23.88
CA ASP A 95 15.20 -8.32 -22.84
C ASP A 95 14.46 -7.11 -23.39
N ALA A 96 13.32 -6.81 -22.80
CA ALA A 96 12.51 -5.67 -23.20
C ALA A 96 12.88 -4.38 -22.46
N ALA A 97 12.59 -3.25 -23.07
CA ALA A 97 12.77 -1.95 -22.45
C ALA A 97 11.71 -1.72 -21.36
N SER A 98 12.10 -1.02 -20.28
CA SER A 98 11.16 -0.55 -19.27
C SER A 98 10.41 0.69 -19.76
N GLY A 99 9.19 0.90 -19.27
CA GLY A 99 8.47 2.15 -19.40
C GLY A 99 9.19 3.26 -18.66
N THR A 100 9.42 4.40 -19.33
CA THR A 100 10.17 5.54 -18.77
C THR A 100 9.28 6.74 -18.46
N ILE A 101 8.00 6.67 -18.84
CA ILE A 101 7.01 7.72 -18.60
C ILE A 101 5.74 7.13 -17.95
N ALA A 102 4.99 7.99 -17.28
CA ALA A 102 3.70 7.60 -16.68
C ALA A 102 2.77 6.99 -17.74
N GLY A 103 2.13 5.88 -17.39
CA GLY A 103 1.25 5.13 -18.27
C GLY A 103 1.97 4.20 -19.26
N GLN A 104 3.29 4.31 -19.49
CA GLN A 104 3.97 3.41 -20.42
C GLN A 104 4.23 2.03 -19.82
N ALA A 105 3.59 1.00 -20.38
CA ALA A 105 3.80 -0.38 -19.97
C ALA A 105 5.22 -0.84 -20.32
N GLY A 106 5.75 -1.80 -19.57
CA GLY A 106 6.98 -2.48 -19.93
C GLY A 106 6.83 -3.23 -21.25
N GLY A 107 7.92 -3.32 -22.04
CA GLY A 107 7.92 -4.12 -23.25
C GLY A 107 7.87 -5.62 -22.92
N VAL A 108 7.39 -6.42 -23.87
CA VAL A 108 7.36 -7.89 -23.75
C VAL A 108 8.73 -8.45 -24.08
N GLY A 109 9.25 -9.35 -23.24
CA GLY A 109 10.51 -10.05 -23.46
C GLY A 109 10.48 -10.88 -24.76
N GLY A 110 11.63 -10.97 -25.44
CA GLY A 110 11.75 -11.72 -26.69
C GLY A 110 11.75 -13.23 -26.46
N ASN A 111 11.29 -14.02 -27.43
CA ASN A 111 11.34 -15.47 -27.31
C ASN A 111 12.74 -16.02 -27.60
N GLY A 112 13.13 -17.05 -26.87
CA GLY A 112 14.37 -17.78 -27.09
C GLY A 112 14.33 -18.63 -28.36
N GLY A 113 15.49 -18.77 -29.01
CA GLY A 113 15.66 -19.60 -30.19
C GLY A 113 15.67 -21.09 -29.92
N SER A 114 15.12 -21.83 -30.89
CA SER A 114 15.10 -23.30 -30.88
C SER A 114 16.50 -23.89 -30.99
N THR A 115 16.77 -25.06 -30.41
CA THR A 115 17.98 -25.82 -30.70
C THR A 115 17.67 -27.24 -31.14
N THR A 116 18.40 -27.70 -32.16
CA THR A 116 18.28 -29.06 -32.67
C THR A 116 19.66 -29.71 -32.73
N ASN A 117 19.84 -30.82 -32.03
CA ASN A 117 21.04 -31.64 -32.06
C ASN A 117 20.68 -33.12 -31.94
N ASN A 118 20.30 -33.75 -33.05
CA ASN A 118 19.86 -35.14 -33.10
C ASN A 118 20.94 -36.15 -32.64
N ALA A 119 22.21 -35.76 -32.64
CA ALA A 119 23.34 -36.62 -32.27
C ALA A 119 23.82 -36.40 -30.83
N GLY A 120 23.28 -35.42 -30.10
CA GLY A 120 23.81 -35.02 -28.80
C GLY A 120 22.83 -34.19 -27.98
N THR A 121 23.38 -33.32 -27.13
CA THR A 121 22.59 -32.46 -26.25
C THR A 121 22.08 -31.23 -27.01
N ALA A 122 20.79 -30.93 -26.87
CA ALA A 122 20.14 -29.71 -27.30
C ALA A 122 19.63 -28.94 -26.08
N ILE A 123 19.97 -27.65 -25.97
CA ILE A 123 19.51 -26.77 -24.89
C ILE A 123 18.83 -25.58 -25.55
N GLY A 124 17.54 -25.40 -25.31
CA GLY A 124 16.78 -24.28 -25.86
C GLY A 124 17.29 -22.97 -25.25
N ALA A 125 17.29 -21.89 -26.03
CA ALA A 125 17.75 -20.62 -25.49
C ALA A 125 16.70 -20.00 -24.56
N ALA A 126 17.11 -19.25 -23.53
CA ALA A 126 16.17 -18.61 -22.61
C ALA A 126 15.33 -17.53 -23.32
N GLY A 127 14.12 -17.29 -22.82
CA GLY A 127 13.33 -16.09 -23.14
C GLY A 127 13.90 -14.86 -22.45
N GLY A 128 13.71 -13.68 -23.05
CA GLY A 128 14.13 -12.42 -22.46
C GLY A 128 13.18 -11.93 -21.36
N GLN A 129 13.66 -11.12 -20.44
CA GLN A 129 12.84 -10.53 -19.38
C GLN A 129 11.87 -9.46 -19.95
N GLY A 130 10.70 -9.35 -19.33
CA GLY A 130 9.78 -8.25 -19.54
C GLY A 130 10.29 -6.95 -18.91
N GLY A 131 9.99 -5.82 -19.54
CA GLY A 131 10.39 -4.51 -19.01
C GLY A 131 9.55 -4.10 -17.81
N ASN A 132 10.07 -3.28 -16.90
CA ASN A 132 9.25 -2.71 -15.83
C ASN A 132 8.25 -1.70 -16.41
N GLY A 133 7.08 -1.55 -15.81
CA GLY A 133 6.14 -0.48 -16.14
C GLY A 133 6.58 0.87 -15.57
N GLY A 134 6.30 1.95 -16.29
CA GLY A 134 6.36 3.30 -15.73
C GLY A 134 5.21 3.54 -14.73
N ASP A 135 5.22 4.68 -14.04
CA ASP A 135 4.18 5.01 -13.05
C ASP A 135 2.76 4.81 -13.59
N GLY A 136 1.92 4.08 -12.85
CA GLY A 136 0.56 3.74 -13.28
C GLY A 136 0.47 2.74 -14.42
N ALA A 137 1.56 2.08 -14.82
CA ALA A 137 1.59 1.15 -15.95
C ALA A 137 2.06 -0.26 -15.58
N PRO A 138 1.52 -1.31 -16.21
CA PRO A 138 1.88 -2.68 -15.88
C PRO A 138 3.29 -3.03 -16.35
N GLY A 139 3.89 -4.01 -15.67
CA GLY A 139 5.11 -4.66 -16.14
C GLY A 139 4.86 -5.46 -17.42
N GLY A 140 5.91 -5.59 -18.23
CA GLY A 140 5.92 -6.39 -19.44
C GLY A 140 5.96 -7.89 -19.14
N VAL A 141 5.37 -8.68 -20.04
CA VAL A 141 5.42 -10.15 -19.94
C VAL A 141 6.81 -10.66 -20.30
N GLY A 142 7.30 -11.68 -19.61
CA GLY A 142 8.54 -12.36 -19.98
C GLY A 142 8.41 -13.19 -21.25
N GLY A 143 9.49 -13.31 -22.01
CA GLY A 143 9.53 -14.06 -23.27
C GLY A 143 9.51 -15.57 -23.05
N THR A 144 9.03 -16.34 -24.03
CA THR A 144 9.03 -17.79 -23.91
C THR A 144 10.43 -18.37 -24.14
N GLY A 145 10.81 -19.38 -23.37
CA GLY A 145 12.00 -20.17 -23.62
C GLY A 145 11.92 -20.93 -24.95
N GLY A 146 13.07 -21.07 -25.61
CA GLY A 146 13.21 -21.76 -26.88
C GLY A 146 13.03 -23.27 -26.73
N PRO A 147 12.44 -23.96 -27.72
CA PRO A 147 12.33 -25.41 -27.69
C PRO A 147 13.69 -26.08 -27.95
N ALA A 148 13.82 -27.34 -27.52
CA ALA A 148 15.01 -28.16 -27.75
C ALA A 148 14.63 -29.52 -28.33
N ASN A 149 15.38 -29.99 -29.33
CA ASN A 149 15.22 -31.31 -29.93
C ASN A 149 16.57 -32.02 -30.03
N GLY A 150 16.74 -33.16 -29.37
CA GLY A 150 18.01 -33.88 -29.40
C GLY A 150 17.97 -35.23 -28.72
N LEU A 151 19.14 -35.87 -28.60
CA LEU A 151 19.26 -37.12 -27.85
C LEU A 151 18.98 -36.87 -26.35
N ILE A 152 19.54 -35.78 -25.84
CA ILE A 152 19.20 -35.17 -24.54
C ILE A 152 18.70 -33.76 -24.85
N ALA A 153 17.49 -33.41 -24.42
CA ALA A 153 16.92 -32.10 -24.72
C ALA A 153 16.48 -31.40 -23.44
N THR A 154 16.90 -30.15 -23.27
CA THR A 154 16.42 -29.27 -22.20
C THR A 154 15.81 -28.04 -22.83
N GLY A 155 14.53 -27.77 -22.56
CA GLY A 155 13.88 -26.55 -23.04
C GLY A 155 14.53 -25.32 -22.40
N GLY A 156 14.55 -24.19 -23.11
CA GLY A 156 15.04 -22.95 -22.53
C GLY A 156 14.09 -22.43 -21.46
N ASP A 157 14.59 -21.70 -20.47
CA ASP A 157 13.73 -21.13 -19.44
C ASP A 157 12.93 -19.93 -19.98
N GLY A 158 11.73 -19.73 -19.46
CA GLY A 158 10.95 -18.51 -19.70
C GLY A 158 11.60 -17.31 -19.02
N GLY A 159 11.49 -16.14 -19.64
CA GLY A 159 11.95 -14.89 -19.02
C GLY A 159 11.00 -14.43 -17.92
N ASP A 160 11.51 -13.68 -16.95
CA ASP A 160 10.67 -13.12 -15.88
C ASP A 160 9.77 -12.00 -16.39
N GLY A 161 8.63 -11.80 -15.73
CA GLY A 161 7.79 -10.64 -15.91
C GLY A 161 8.42 -9.39 -15.27
N GLY A 162 8.23 -8.24 -15.92
CA GLY A 162 8.67 -6.96 -15.37
C GLY A 162 7.83 -6.50 -14.18
N LYS A 163 8.39 -5.65 -13.32
CA LYS A 163 7.65 -5.06 -12.20
C LYS A 163 6.60 -4.06 -12.70
N GLY A 164 5.47 -3.97 -12.01
CA GLY A 164 4.49 -2.92 -12.24
C GLY A 164 4.98 -1.58 -11.69
N GLY A 165 4.65 -0.49 -12.37
CA GLY A 165 4.82 0.85 -11.81
C GLY A 165 3.81 1.10 -10.70
N VAL A 166 3.99 2.21 -9.96
CA VAL A 166 3.10 2.60 -8.85
C VAL A 166 1.62 2.50 -9.27
N GLY A 167 0.80 1.75 -8.52
CA GLY A 167 -0.62 1.56 -8.83
C GLY A 167 -0.95 0.57 -9.95
N ALA A 168 0.04 -0.15 -10.50
CA ALA A 168 -0.16 -1.07 -11.60
C ALA A 168 0.47 -2.45 -11.35
N PRO A 169 -0.09 -3.52 -11.95
CA PRO A 169 0.31 -4.89 -11.66
C PRO A 169 1.66 -5.26 -12.27
N GLY A 170 2.30 -6.27 -11.69
CA GLY A 170 3.47 -6.92 -12.31
C GLY A 170 3.10 -7.65 -13.61
N GLY A 171 4.07 -7.77 -14.51
CA GLY A 171 3.96 -8.59 -15.71
C GLY A 171 4.02 -10.07 -15.39
N SER A 172 3.40 -10.92 -16.21
CA SER A 172 3.52 -12.37 -16.03
C SER A 172 4.88 -12.89 -16.50
N GLY A 173 5.36 -13.96 -15.89
CA GLY A 173 6.50 -14.71 -16.38
C GLY A 173 6.21 -15.40 -17.72
N GLY A 174 7.27 -15.62 -18.49
CA GLY A 174 7.25 -16.33 -19.77
C GLY A 174 7.16 -17.84 -19.59
N ALA A 175 6.61 -18.53 -20.58
CA ALA A 175 6.56 -19.99 -20.55
C ALA A 175 7.96 -20.60 -20.75
N GLY A 176 8.23 -21.71 -20.08
CA GLY A 176 9.39 -22.55 -20.38
C GLY A 176 9.29 -23.22 -21.75
N GLY A 177 10.44 -23.48 -22.35
CA GLY A 177 10.58 -24.11 -23.65
C GLY A 177 10.27 -25.60 -23.62
N VAL A 178 9.78 -26.14 -24.72
CA VAL A 178 9.49 -27.58 -24.86
C VAL A 178 10.80 -28.35 -25.07
N ALA A 179 10.98 -29.45 -24.34
CA ALA A 179 12.05 -30.41 -24.60
C ALA A 179 11.52 -31.62 -25.34
N ASN A 180 12.16 -31.99 -26.45
CA ASN A 180 11.92 -33.25 -27.17
C ASN A 180 13.21 -34.07 -27.16
N GLY A 181 13.39 -34.86 -26.10
CA GLY A 181 14.55 -35.74 -25.90
C GLY A 181 14.27 -37.15 -26.39
N ILE A 182 15.28 -38.02 -26.46
CA ILE A 182 15.05 -39.47 -26.66
C ILE A 182 15.55 -40.25 -25.42
N ASN A 183 16.16 -39.56 -24.45
CA ASN A 183 16.77 -40.14 -23.26
C ASN A 183 16.48 -39.29 -22.02
N THR A 184 16.38 -39.90 -20.83
CA THR A 184 15.83 -39.30 -19.59
C THR A 184 16.71 -38.26 -18.89
N ALA A 185 17.71 -37.69 -19.56
CA ALA A 185 18.68 -36.78 -18.96
C ALA A 185 18.38 -35.28 -19.17
N GLY A 186 17.29 -34.92 -19.86
CA GLY A 186 16.86 -33.53 -20.08
C GLY A 186 15.37 -33.33 -19.78
N GLY A 187 14.86 -32.10 -19.75
CA GLY A 187 13.49 -31.77 -19.32
C GLY A 187 12.97 -30.46 -19.92
N GLY A 188 11.66 -30.23 -19.85
CA GLY A 188 11.08 -28.95 -20.24
C GLY A 188 11.72 -27.78 -19.47
N GLY A 189 11.83 -26.61 -20.09
CA GLY A 189 12.39 -25.42 -19.44
C GLY A 189 11.49 -24.93 -18.30
N THR A 190 12.04 -24.23 -17.33
CA THR A 190 11.21 -23.65 -16.26
C THR A 190 10.42 -22.46 -16.78
N GLY A 191 9.23 -22.24 -16.23
CA GLY A 191 8.53 -20.96 -16.43
C GLY A 191 9.28 -19.83 -15.72
N GLY A 192 9.22 -18.62 -16.28
CA GLY A 192 9.77 -17.43 -15.63
C GLY A 192 8.91 -16.96 -14.47
N ASP A 193 9.47 -16.19 -13.56
CA ASP A 193 8.74 -15.67 -12.41
C ASP A 193 7.84 -14.50 -12.81
N GLY A 194 6.75 -14.30 -12.06
CA GLY A 194 5.91 -13.12 -12.19
C GLY A 194 6.57 -11.88 -11.60
N GLY A 195 6.35 -10.72 -12.22
CA GLY A 195 6.86 -9.45 -11.74
C GLY A 195 6.17 -8.98 -10.47
N GLN A 196 6.87 -8.21 -9.63
CA GLN A 196 6.27 -7.57 -8.45
C GLN A 196 5.20 -6.54 -8.86
N GLY A 197 4.10 -6.45 -8.10
CA GLY A 197 3.14 -5.37 -8.24
C GLY A 197 3.68 -4.04 -7.70
N GLY A 198 3.34 -2.92 -8.35
CA GLY A 198 3.61 -1.60 -7.79
C GLY A 198 2.73 -1.32 -6.57
N THR A 199 3.00 -0.23 -5.83
CA THR A 199 2.23 0.16 -4.64
C THR A 199 0.73 0.01 -4.84
N GLY A 200 0.09 -0.79 -3.99
CA GLY A 200 -1.34 -1.05 -4.00
C GLY A 200 -1.86 -1.91 -5.14
N ALA A 201 -0.99 -2.52 -5.94
CA ALA A 201 -1.34 -3.33 -7.10
C ALA A 201 -0.84 -4.78 -7.01
N PRO A 202 -1.54 -5.75 -7.65
CA PRO A 202 -1.19 -7.17 -7.55
C PRO A 202 0.15 -7.53 -8.19
N GLY A 203 0.76 -8.60 -7.68
CA GLY A 203 1.87 -9.26 -8.37
C GLY A 203 1.44 -9.96 -9.67
N GLY A 204 2.39 -10.14 -10.59
CA GLY A 204 2.22 -10.87 -11.84
C GLY A 204 2.19 -12.38 -11.61
N ALA A 205 1.53 -13.11 -12.50
CA ALA A 205 1.52 -14.58 -12.43
C ALA A 205 2.85 -15.17 -12.90
N GLY A 206 3.26 -16.29 -12.31
CA GLY A 206 4.38 -17.08 -12.82
C GLY A 206 4.04 -17.74 -14.15
N GLY A 207 5.08 -17.92 -14.98
CA GLY A 207 4.97 -18.59 -16.27
C GLY A 207 4.80 -20.11 -16.13
N PRO A 208 4.10 -20.79 -17.05
CA PRO A 208 4.02 -22.23 -17.03
C PRO A 208 5.37 -22.87 -17.39
N GLY A 209 5.66 -24.03 -16.80
CA GLY A 209 6.79 -24.86 -17.19
C GLY A 209 6.62 -25.46 -18.59
N GLY A 210 7.73 -25.67 -19.27
CA GLY A 210 7.78 -26.27 -20.61
C GLY A 210 7.42 -27.75 -20.59
N ALA A 211 6.84 -28.25 -21.68
CA ALA A 211 6.53 -29.68 -21.79
C ALA A 211 7.80 -30.52 -21.98
N GLY A 212 7.83 -31.69 -21.34
CA GLY A 212 8.78 -32.76 -21.62
C GLY A 212 8.17 -33.77 -22.58
N VAL A 213 8.79 -33.95 -23.73
CA VAL A 213 8.36 -34.84 -24.81
C VAL A 213 9.42 -35.92 -25.00
N THR A 214 8.96 -37.18 -24.99
CA THR A 214 9.75 -38.41 -25.15
C THR A 214 10.87 -38.56 -24.10
N ASP A 215 10.61 -39.41 -23.11
CA ASP A 215 11.48 -39.69 -21.97
C ASP A 215 11.99 -38.47 -21.17
N ALA A 216 11.44 -37.26 -21.33
CA ALA A 216 11.80 -36.05 -20.59
C ALA A 216 10.69 -35.61 -19.61
N PRO A 217 11.01 -35.20 -18.36
CA PRO A 217 10.03 -34.62 -17.44
C PRO A 217 9.62 -33.22 -17.88
N GLY A 218 8.45 -32.79 -17.41
CA GLY A 218 7.99 -31.42 -17.60
C GLY A 218 8.81 -30.44 -16.76
N GLY A 219 8.97 -29.20 -17.24
CA GLY A 219 9.63 -28.14 -16.51
C GLY A 219 8.79 -27.61 -15.36
N HIS A 220 9.41 -27.02 -14.35
CA HIS A 220 8.70 -26.40 -13.23
C HIS A 220 7.98 -25.12 -13.68
N GLY A 221 6.83 -24.82 -13.07
CA GLY A 221 6.20 -23.51 -13.21
C GLY A 221 6.98 -22.43 -12.45
N GLY A 222 6.96 -21.20 -12.94
CA GLY A 222 7.58 -20.05 -12.29
C GLY A 222 6.79 -19.57 -11.06
N GLY A 223 7.44 -18.89 -10.14
CA GLY A 223 6.80 -18.28 -8.97
C GLY A 223 5.90 -17.11 -9.36
N GLY A 224 4.85 -16.86 -8.58
CA GLY A 224 4.07 -15.63 -8.67
C GLY A 224 4.81 -14.45 -8.06
N GLY A 225 4.62 -13.26 -8.61
CA GLY A 225 5.22 -12.03 -8.08
C GLY A 225 4.53 -11.56 -6.79
N ASN A 226 5.25 -10.86 -5.92
CA ASN A 226 4.65 -10.32 -4.69
C ASN A 226 3.70 -9.14 -4.99
N GLY A 227 2.67 -9.00 -4.15
CA GLY A 227 1.77 -7.86 -4.17
C GLY A 227 2.44 -6.58 -3.68
N GLY A 228 1.95 -5.43 -4.15
CA GLY A 228 2.42 -4.12 -3.71
C GLY A 228 1.87 -3.71 -2.34
N GLN A 229 2.70 -2.98 -1.58
CA GLN A 229 2.32 -2.39 -0.28
C GLN A 229 1.17 -1.37 -0.44
N GLY A 230 0.29 -1.28 0.56
CA GLY A 230 -0.71 -0.21 0.67
C GLY A 230 -0.13 1.16 1.05
N VAL A 231 -0.76 2.24 0.60
CA VAL A 231 -0.38 3.62 0.95
C VAL A 231 -0.76 3.97 2.40
N ALA A 232 0.12 4.63 3.14
CA ALA A 232 -0.17 5.08 4.50
C ALA A 232 -1.23 6.20 4.57
N GLY A 233 -1.94 6.28 5.70
CA GLY A 233 -2.83 7.39 6.03
C GLY A 233 -2.08 8.66 6.42
N SER A 234 -2.71 9.82 6.20
CA SER A 234 -2.14 11.12 6.58
C SER A 234 -2.38 11.45 8.05
N THR A 235 -1.54 12.30 8.63
CA THR A 235 -1.68 12.79 10.01
C THR A 235 -2.95 13.65 10.18
N GLY A 236 -3.58 13.55 11.35
CA GLY A 236 -4.66 14.43 11.78
C GLY A 236 -4.18 15.84 12.08
N GLY A 237 -5.05 16.83 11.92
CA GLY A 237 -4.72 18.23 12.13
C GLY A 237 -4.59 18.59 13.60
N VAL A 238 -3.80 19.62 13.91
CA VAL A 238 -3.70 20.14 15.28
C VAL A 238 -4.98 20.88 15.67
N GLY A 239 -5.38 20.80 16.95
CA GLY A 239 -6.46 21.62 17.49
C GLY A 239 -6.18 23.12 17.44
N GLY A 240 -7.22 23.95 17.54
CA GLY A 240 -7.10 25.40 17.65
C GLY A 240 -6.89 25.84 19.09
N LYS A 241 -6.15 26.93 19.33
CA LYS A 241 -5.99 27.46 20.70
C LYS A 241 -7.30 28.02 21.25
N GLY A 242 -7.51 27.91 22.55
CA GLY A 242 -8.60 28.61 23.24
C GLY A 242 -8.37 30.12 23.28
N GLY A 243 -9.45 30.90 23.20
CA GLY A 243 -9.40 32.35 23.30
C GLY A 243 -9.17 32.80 24.75
N ALA A 244 -8.48 33.93 24.95
CA ALA A 244 -8.32 34.50 26.29
C ALA A 244 -9.67 34.99 26.85
N GLY A 245 -9.88 34.91 28.16
CA GLY A 245 -10.99 35.55 28.85
C GLY A 245 -10.77 37.07 28.93
N GLY A 246 -11.87 37.83 28.92
CA GLY A 246 -11.84 39.27 29.02
C GLY A 246 -11.64 39.77 30.46
N HIS A 247 -11.22 41.02 30.61
CA HIS A 247 -11.07 41.64 31.92
C HIS A 247 -12.42 42.00 32.56
N GLY A 248 -12.52 41.86 33.88
CA GLY A 248 -13.63 42.41 34.68
C GLY A 248 -13.54 43.93 34.81
N GLY A 249 -14.64 44.55 35.26
CA GLY A 249 -14.77 46.00 35.46
C GLY A 249 -13.76 46.53 36.46
N ILE A 250 -13.45 47.83 36.39
CA ILE A 250 -12.30 48.42 37.10
C ILE A 250 -12.40 48.24 38.63
N LEU A 251 -13.58 48.43 39.21
CA LEU A 251 -13.78 48.31 40.66
C LEU A 251 -14.31 46.94 41.05
N VAL A 252 -15.41 46.50 40.42
CA VAL A 252 -16.10 45.26 40.77
C VAL A 252 -16.40 44.46 39.52
N GLY A 253 -15.91 43.22 39.48
CA GLY A 253 -16.12 42.35 38.33
C GLY A 253 -15.07 41.28 38.22
N ASP A 254 -15.49 40.03 38.11
CA ASP A 254 -14.57 38.93 37.86
C ASP A 254 -14.09 38.97 36.40
N GLY A 255 -12.85 38.53 36.18
CA GLY A 255 -12.35 38.28 34.84
C GLY A 255 -13.02 37.07 34.21
N GLY A 256 -13.16 37.10 32.89
CA GLY A 256 -13.73 35.99 32.14
C GLY A 256 -12.82 34.77 32.15
N ILE A 257 -13.43 33.58 32.12
CA ILE A 257 -12.68 32.34 31.96
C ILE A 257 -12.01 32.27 30.58
N GLY A 258 -10.82 31.69 30.50
CA GLY A 258 -10.20 31.36 29.22
C GLY A 258 -10.96 30.23 28.51
N GLY A 259 -11.02 30.28 27.19
CA GLY A 259 -11.65 29.24 26.38
C GLY A 259 -10.84 27.95 26.36
N ALA A 260 -11.50 26.81 26.23
CA ALA A 260 -10.79 25.53 26.10
C ALA A 260 -10.01 25.44 24.77
N GLY A 261 -8.89 24.74 24.77
CA GLY A 261 -8.17 24.39 23.56
C GLY A 261 -8.92 23.31 22.76
N GLY A 262 -8.76 23.36 21.44
CA GLY A 262 -9.34 22.39 20.52
C GLY A 262 -8.61 21.05 20.60
N ALA A 263 -9.36 19.95 20.46
CA ALA A 263 -8.78 18.63 20.34
C ALA A 263 -8.06 18.46 19.00
N GLY A 264 -7.04 17.60 18.95
CA GLY A 264 -6.42 17.19 17.70
C GLY A 264 -7.33 16.31 16.86
N GLY A 265 -7.14 16.32 15.55
CA GLY A 265 -7.88 15.52 14.58
C GLY A 265 -7.41 14.06 14.58
N THR A 266 -8.28 13.14 14.20
CA THR A 266 -7.88 11.73 14.07
C THR A 266 -6.92 11.55 12.90
N GLY A 267 -5.98 10.62 12.97
CA GLY A 267 -5.19 10.20 11.82
C GLY A 267 -6.03 9.50 10.75
N GLY A 268 -5.58 9.56 9.50
CA GLY A 268 -6.22 8.86 8.38
C GLY A 268 -5.92 7.37 8.39
N ALA A 269 -6.84 6.54 7.90
CA ALA A 269 -6.59 5.10 7.80
C ALA A 269 -5.55 4.78 6.71
N GLY A 270 -4.78 3.70 6.87
CA GLY A 270 -3.93 3.16 5.81
C GLY A 270 -4.72 2.38 4.75
N ALA A 271 -4.20 2.33 3.54
CA ALA A 271 -4.77 1.58 2.42
C ALA A 271 -4.42 0.09 2.52
N PRO A 272 -5.24 -0.82 1.94
CA PRO A 272 -4.92 -2.23 1.90
C PRO A 272 -3.65 -2.52 1.08
N GLY A 273 -2.91 -3.56 1.47
CA GLY A 273 -1.92 -4.18 0.61
C GLY A 273 -2.59 -4.98 -0.51
N ALA A 274 -1.87 -5.20 -1.61
CA ALA A 274 -2.40 -5.93 -2.77
C ALA A 274 -2.06 -7.42 -2.72
N SER A 275 -2.77 -8.24 -3.47
CA SER A 275 -2.53 -9.69 -3.50
C SER A 275 -1.22 -10.06 -4.21
N GLY A 276 -0.60 -11.15 -3.78
CA GLY A 276 0.43 -11.83 -4.56
C GLY A 276 -0.13 -12.42 -5.87
N GLY A 277 0.74 -12.62 -6.84
CA GLY A 277 0.45 -13.28 -8.10
C GLY A 277 0.38 -14.80 -7.94
N ALA A 278 -0.38 -15.47 -8.81
CA ALA A 278 -0.43 -16.94 -8.79
C ALA A 278 0.88 -17.55 -9.31
N GLY A 279 1.27 -18.70 -8.77
CA GLY A 279 2.34 -19.52 -9.32
C GLY A 279 1.95 -20.15 -10.66
N GLY A 280 2.93 -20.35 -11.52
CA GLY A 280 2.77 -20.99 -12.82
C GLY A 280 2.52 -22.49 -12.70
N THR A 281 1.80 -23.08 -13.65
CA THR A 281 1.60 -24.53 -13.67
C THR A 281 2.88 -25.25 -14.10
N GLY A 282 3.14 -26.43 -13.53
CA GLY A 282 4.20 -27.31 -14.02
C GLY A 282 3.90 -27.83 -15.42
N GLY A 283 4.96 -28.10 -16.18
CA GLY A 283 4.91 -28.63 -17.53
C GLY A 283 4.45 -30.09 -17.58
N SER A 284 3.78 -30.47 -18.67
CA SER A 284 3.33 -31.86 -18.84
C SER A 284 4.49 -32.78 -19.25
N ALA A 285 4.46 -34.02 -18.77
CA ALA A 285 5.26 -35.13 -19.30
C ALA A 285 4.40 -36.00 -20.23
N VAL A 286 4.75 -36.07 -21.52
CA VAL A 286 3.88 -36.61 -22.58
C VAL A 286 3.98 -38.14 -22.74
N GLN A 287 5.06 -38.78 -22.28
CA GLN A 287 5.26 -40.24 -22.39
C GLN A 287 5.01 -40.98 -21.05
N SER A 288 4.66 -42.27 -21.14
CA SER A 288 4.34 -43.11 -19.97
C SER A 288 5.52 -43.27 -19.01
N ASN A 289 5.27 -43.10 -17.72
CA ASN A 289 6.20 -43.32 -16.59
C ASN A 289 7.21 -42.20 -16.28
N ILE A 290 6.92 -40.96 -16.68
CA ILE A 290 7.72 -39.79 -16.28
C ILE A 290 6.88 -38.74 -15.54
N GLN A 291 7.50 -38.13 -14.53
CA GLN A 291 6.89 -37.11 -13.70
C GLN A 291 6.67 -35.82 -14.51
N GLY A 292 5.48 -35.23 -14.39
CA GLY A 292 5.25 -33.85 -14.82
C GLY A 292 6.04 -32.87 -13.94
N GLY A 293 6.23 -31.63 -14.41
CA GLY A 293 6.93 -30.62 -13.64
C GLY A 293 6.12 -30.16 -12.43
N ASP A 294 6.78 -29.68 -11.39
CA ASP A 294 6.06 -29.12 -10.24
C ASP A 294 5.47 -27.75 -10.56
N GLY A 295 4.38 -27.39 -9.90
CA GLY A 295 3.83 -26.04 -9.97
C GLY A 295 4.69 -25.03 -9.23
N GLY A 296 4.71 -23.78 -9.68
CA GLY A 296 5.40 -22.68 -9.04
C GLY A 296 4.70 -22.21 -7.77
N THR A 297 5.42 -21.57 -6.86
CA THR A 297 4.83 -21.00 -5.64
C THR A 297 4.00 -19.76 -5.96
N GLY A 298 2.93 -19.52 -5.21
CA GLY A 298 2.24 -18.22 -5.26
C GLY A 298 3.11 -17.13 -4.64
N GLY A 299 2.95 -15.88 -5.11
CA GLY A 299 3.63 -14.73 -4.54
C GLY A 299 3.03 -14.31 -3.21
N GLU A 300 3.81 -13.63 -2.37
CA GLU A 300 3.32 -13.10 -1.10
C GLU A 300 2.36 -11.93 -1.33
N GLY A 301 1.42 -11.73 -0.40
CA GLY A 301 0.66 -10.48 -0.32
C GLY A 301 1.56 -9.26 -0.09
N GLY A 302 1.05 -8.07 -0.39
CA GLY A 302 1.67 -6.80 -0.04
C GLY A 302 1.28 -6.39 1.37
N LEU A 303 2.18 -5.76 2.12
CA LEU A 303 1.86 -5.22 3.45
C LEU A 303 0.75 -4.17 3.37
N GLY A 304 -0.09 -4.09 4.40
CA GLY A 304 -1.02 -2.98 4.56
C GLY A 304 -0.30 -1.64 4.78
N GLY A 305 -0.93 -0.54 4.39
CA GLY A 305 -0.42 0.81 4.69
C GLY A 305 -0.60 1.16 6.16
N ASP A 306 0.34 1.86 6.76
CA ASP A 306 0.21 2.32 8.14
C ASP A 306 -0.92 3.36 8.30
N GLY A 307 -1.55 3.39 9.46
CA GLY A 307 -2.45 4.48 9.85
C GLY A 307 -1.68 5.77 10.12
N GLY A 308 -2.27 6.91 9.77
CA GLY A 308 -1.70 8.22 10.05
C GLY A 308 -1.72 8.56 11.54
N LEU A 309 -0.81 9.43 11.98
CA LEU A 309 -0.79 9.88 13.38
C LEU A 309 -2.03 10.71 13.71
N GLY A 310 -2.48 10.68 14.96
CA GLY A 310 -3.42 11.67 15.48
C GLY A 310 -2.76 13.03 15.58
N GLY A 311 -3.54 14.10 15.36
CA GLY A 311 -3.07 15.47 15.54
C GLY A 311 -2.98 15.84 17.02
N ASP A 312 -2.15 16.81 17.35
CA ASP A 312 -2.01 17.28 18.73
C ASP A 312 -3.22 18.13 19.17
N GLY A 313 -3.54 18.06 20.45
CA GLY A 313 -4.44 19.02 21.08
C GLY A 313 -3.76 20.38 21.24
N ALA A 314 -4.54 21.46 21.36
CA ALA A 314 -4.01 22.80 21.54
C ALA A 314 -4.25 23.37 22.93
N ASP A 315 -3.46 24.36 23.33
CA ASP A 315 -3.58 25.00 24.64
C ASP A 315 -4.95 25.69 24.83
N GLY A 316 -5.42 25.72 26.08
CA GLY A 316 -6.50 26.59 26.49
C GLY A 316 -6.06 28.06 26.54
N GLY A 317 -7.05 28.96 26.55
CA GLY A 317 -6.83 30.39 26.69
C GLY A 317 -6.53 30.79 28.13
N ALA A 318 -5.82 31.90 28.32
CA ALA A 318 -5.65 32.49 29.63
C ALA A 318 -6.97 33.02 30.19
N GLY A 319 -7.16 32.99 31.50
CA GLY A 319 -8.26 33.72 32.15
C GLY A 319 -7.99 35.22 32.17
N GLY A 320 -9.06 36.02 32.14
CA GLY A 320 -8.96 37.47 32.24
C GLY A 320 -8.72 37.94 33.67
N ALA A 321 -8.14 39.13 33.85
CA ALA A 321 -7.97 39.70 35.19
C ALA A 321 -9.31 40.25 35.73
N GLY A 322 -9.53 40.14 37.04
CA GLY A 322 -10.65 40.80 37.73
C GLY A 322 -10.39 42.28 38.01
N GLY A 323 -11.43 42.97 38.47
CA GLY A 323 -11.38 44.32 39.02
C GLY A 323 -10.71 44.39 40.38
N LEU A 324 -10.62 45.60 40.97
CA LEU A 324 -10.00 45.81 42.29
C LEU A 324 -10.56 44.90 43.40
N PHE A 325 -11.87 44.61 43.35
CA PHE A 325 -12.55 43.69 44.26
C PHE A 325 -13.05 42.42 43.57
N GLY A 326 -12.63 42.18 42.33
CA GLY A 326 -13.00 40.99 41.54
C GLY A 326 -11.88 39.96 41.49
N HIS A 327 -12.23 38.74 41.09
CA HIS A 327 -11.29 37.64 40.94
C HIS A 327 -10.82 37.52 39.49
N ALA A 328 -9.61 37.03 39.28
CA ALA A 328 -9.18 36.63 37.95
C ALA A 328 -9.99 35.39 37.49
N GLY A 329 -10.30 35.34 36.20
CA GLY A 329 -10.86 34.16 35.58
C GLY A 329 -9.85 33.01 35.55
N SER A 330 -10.35 31.78 35.53
CA SER A 330 -9.52 30.60 35.37
C SER A 330 -9.00 30.47 33.94
N THR A 331 -7.83 29.85 33.77
CA THR A 331 -7.36 29.41 32.46
C THR A 331 -8.26 28.33 31.89
N GLY A 332 -8.43 28.30 30.57
CA GLY A 332 -9.10 27.21 29.88
C GLY A 332 -8.27 25.93 29.91
N ALA A 333 -8.95 24.78 29.88
CA ALA A 333 -8.29 23.48 29.74
C ALA A 333 -7.64 23.33 28.36
N GLY A 334 -6.57 22.55 28.28
CA GLY A 334 -5.98 22.14 27.01
C GLY A 334 -6.85 21.12 26.26
N GLY A 335 -6.70 21.07 24.94
CA GLY A 335 -7.34 20.08 24.08
C GLY A 335 -6.68 18.70 24.17
N MET A 336 -7.47 17.65 24.01
CA MET A 336 -6.96 16.27 23.91
C MET A 336 -6.23 16.05 22.59
N GLY A 337 -5.24 15.16 22.59
CA GLY A 337 -4.67 14.66 21.35
C GLY A 337 -5.68 13.82 20.55
N GLY A 338 -5.62 13.87 19.23
CA GLY A 338 -6.45 13.07 18.34
C GLY A 338 -6.03 11.60 18.33
N THR A 339 -6.93 10.68 18.05
CA THR A 339 -6.58 9.26 17.91
C THR A 339 -5.77 9.01 16.64
N GLY A 340 -4.87 8.05 16.65
CA GLY A 340 -4.23 7.57 15.42
C GLY A 340 -5.23 6.92 14.46
N GLY A 341 -4.90 6.91 13.18
CA GLY A 341 -5.66 6.20 12.15
C GLY A 341 -5.41 4.70 12.22
N ALA A 342 -6.38 3.91 11.75
CA ALA A 342 -6.21 2.46 11.65
C ALA A 342 -5.21 2.10 10.54
N GLY A 343 -4.43 1.04 10.72
CA GLY A 343 -3.65 0.45 9.63
C GLY A 343 -4.55 -0.21 8.59
N GLY A 344 -4.11 -0.20 7.34
CA GLY A 344 -4.76 -0.93 6.25
C GLY A 344 -4.52 -2.43 6.37
N PRO A 345 -5.45 -3.30 5.92
CA PRO A 345 -5.22 -4.74 5.98
C PRO A 345 -4.10 -5.16 5.02
N GLY A 346 -3.44 -6.26 5.33
CA GLY A 346 -2.46 -6.87 4.45
C GLY A 346 -3.11 -7.53 3.24
N GLY A 347 -2.32 -7.68 2.18
CA GLY A 347 -2.72 -8.37 0.97
C GLY A 347 -2.72 -9.89 1.15
N ASN A 348 -3.55 -10.57 0.38
CA ASN A 348 -3.59 -12.03 0.38
C ASN A 348 -2.41 -12.61 -0.39
N GLY A 349 -1.94 -13.78 0.01
CA GLY A 349 -1.01 -14.56 -0.79
C GLY A 349 -1.65 -15.04 -2.10
N GLY A 350 -0.81 -15.19 -3.13
CA GLY A 350 -1.19 -15.78 -4.41
C GLY A 350 -1.36 -17.29 -4.31
N ALA A 351 -2.22 -17.88 -5.14
CA ALA A 351 -2.35 -19.34 -5.20
C ALA A 351 -1.08 -19.98 -5.78
N GLY A 352 -0.72 -21.16 -5.28
CA GLY A 352 0.31 -22.00 -5.88
C GLY A 352 -0.15 -22.57 -7.22
N GLY A 353 0.79 -22.79 -8.12
CA GLY A 353 0.54 -23.40 -9.42
C GLY A 353 0.26 -24.89 -9.31
N ASN A 354 -0.56 -25.42 -10.21
CA ASN A 354 -0.79 -26.87 -10.25
C ASN A 354 0.45 -27.61 -10.75
N GLY A 355 0.67 -28.83 -10.26
CA GLY A 355 1.64 -29.76 -10.83
C GLY A 355 1.24 -30.18 -12.24
N GLY A 356 2.25 -30.45 -13.06
CA GLY A 356 2.10 -30.88 -14.45
C GLY A 356 1.55 -32.30 -14.56
N PRO A 357 0.68 -32.57 -15.54
CA PRO A 357 0.11 -33.90 -15.72
C PRO A 357 1.12 -34.88 -16.33
N SER A 358 1.03 -36.14 -15.90
CA SER A 358 1.77 -37.30 -16.43
C SER A 358 0.85 -38.25 -17.19
N ARG A 359 1.40 -39.00 -18.15
CA ARG A 359 0.72 -40.15 -18.77
C ARG A 359 1.17 -41.48 -18.14
N GLY A 360 0.28 -42.47 -18.10
CA GLY A 360 0.57 -43.81 -17.58
C GLY A 360 0.58 -43.88 -16.05
N SER A 361 1.43 -44.75 -15.48
CA SER A 361 1.53 -45.02 -14.03
C SER A 361 2.46 -44.07 -13.27
N ALA A 362 3.06 -43.07 -13.94
CA ALA A 362 3.89 -42.08 -13.25
C ALA A 362 3.08 -41.09 -12.43
N PRO A 363 3.63 -40.59 -11.31
CA PRO A 363 3.00 -39.53 -10.54
C PRO A 363 3.02 -38.20 -11.32
N ALA A 364 1.94 -37.42 -11.23
CA ALA A 364 1.94 -36.01 -11.62
C ALA A 364 2.97 -35.20 -10.81
N GLY A 365 3.29 -33.99 -11.29
CA GLY A 365 4.07 -33.03 -10.52
C GLY A 365 3.41 -32.67 -9.18
N TYR A 366 4.22 -32.22 -8.23
CA TYR A 366 3.72 -31.62 -6.99
C TYR A 366 3.04 -30.29 -7.30
N GLY A 367 1.99 -29.96 -6.55
CA GLY A 367 1.44 -28.61 -6.58
C GLY A 367 2.39 -27.63 -5.89
N GLY A 368 2.47 -26.41 -6.40
CA GLY A 368 3.22 -25.33 -5.77
C GLY A 368 2.57 -24.86 -4.48
N ALA A 369 3.37 -24.35 -3.55
CA ALA A 369 2.82 -23.75 -2.34
C ALA A 369 2.04 -22.46 -2.66
N GLY A 370 0.97 -22.19 -1.92
CA GLY A 370 0.39 -20.85 -1.90
C GLY A 370 1.37 -19.86 -1.28
N GLY A 371 1.32 -18.60 -1.72
CA GLY A 371 2.07 -17.52 -1.10
C GLY A 371 1.48 -17.17 0.27
N ALA A 372 2.30 -16.60 1.14
CA ALA A 372 1.82 -16.12 2.44
C ALA A 372 0.94 -14.89 2.28
N GLY A 373 -0.08 -14.76 3.14
CA GLY A 373 -0.70 -13.48 3.43
C GLY A 373 0.33 -12.52 4.04
N ALA A 374 0.14 -11.23 3.81
CA ALA A 374 1.00 -10.21 4.42
C ALA A 374 0.35 -9.61 5.67
N ASP A 375 1.17 -9.09 6.56
CA ASP A 375 0.69 -8.35 7.72
C ASP A 375 -0.07 -7.07 7.31
N GLY A 376 -1.05 -6.71 8.12
CA GLY A 376 -1.66 -5.39 8.05
C GLY A 376 -0.70 -4.30 8.50
N GLY A 377 -0.96 -3.08 8.05
CA GLY A 377 -0.21 -1.90 8.50
C GLY A 377 -0.42 -1.65 9.98
N ASN A 378 0.54 -0.98 10.60
CA ASN A 378 0.41 -0.59 11.99
C ASN A 378 -0.66 0.50 12.13
N GLY A 379 -1.32 0.55 13.29
CA GLY A 379 -2.12 1.71 13.64
C GLY A 379 -1.24 2.92 13.90
N GLY A 380 -1.71 4.11 13.54
CA GLY A 380 -1.00 5.35 13.81
C GLY A 380 -0.91 5.65 15.30
N GLY A 381 0.15 6.33 15.73
CA GLY A 381 0.23 6.87 17.09
C GLY A 381 -0.87 7.89 17.36
N GLY A 382 -1.36 7.97 18.59
CA GLY A 382 -2.23 9.07 19.00
C GLY A 382 -1.45 10.38 19.16
N GLY A 383 -2.12 11.50 18.96
CA GLY A 383 -1.54 12.83 19.16
C GLY A 383 -1.34 13.17 20.63
N VAL A 384 -0.51 14.15 20.91
CA VAL A 384 -0.22 14.60 22.27
C VAL A 384 -1.29 15.61 22.72
N GLY A 385 -1.77 15.46 23.95
CA GLY A 385 -2.66 16.46 24.57
C GLY A 385 -1.89 17.68 25.04
N ALA A 386 -2.52 18.86 25.01
CA ALA A 386 -1.92 20.08 25.53
C ALA A 386 -1.84 20.08 27.08
N ALA A 387 -1.16 21.07 27.65
CA ALA A 387 -1.11 21.22 29.11
C ALA A 387 -2.52 21.38 29.70
N LEU A 388 -2.79 20.78 30.87
CA LEU A 388 -4.11 20.76 31.53
C LEU A 388 -5.21 20.08 30.69
N SER A 389 -4.84 19.25 29.72
CA SER A 389 -5.74 18.41 28.93
C SER A 389 -6.10 17.11 29.65
N ALA A 390 -7.17 16.46 29.19
CA ALA A 390 -7.59 15.14 29.61
C ALA A 390 -6.71 13.99 29.07
N GLY A 391 -5.74 14.26 28.18
CA GLY A 391 -4.68 13.30 27.83
C GLY A 391 -4.29 13.22 26.35
N THR A 392 -3.43 12.25 26.04
CA THR A 392 -3.01 11.88 24.69
C THR A 392 -4.08 11.07 23.96
N GLY A 393 -4.11 11.12 22.64
CA GLY A 393 -4.96 10.26 21.83
C GLY A 393 -4.54 8.80 21.92
N ALA A 394 -5.49 7.89 21.68
CA ALA A 394 -5.19 6.46 21.56
C ALA A 394 -4.47 6.15 20.24
N THR A 395 -3.63 5.12 20.25
CA THR A 395 -3.10 4.51 19.02
C THR A 395 -4.22 3.89 18.20
N GLY A 396 -4.15 3.99 16.87
CA GLY A 396 -5.07 3.30 15.98
C GLY A 396 -4.90 1.78 16.07
N LEU A 397 -5.91 1.04 15.61
CA LEU A 397 -5.80 -0.42 15.49
C LEU A 397 -4.86 -0.79 14.33
N ALA A 398 -4.09 -1.85 14.49
CA ALA A 398 -3.38 -2.48 13.38
C ALA A 398 -4.37 -3.09 12.37
N GLY A 399 -3.95 -3.13 11.11
CA GLY A 399 -4.68 -3.81 10.05
C GLY A 399 -4.69 -5.33 10.25
N ALA A 400 -5.70 -5.99 9.68
CA ALA A 400 -5.75 -7.45 9.68
C ALA A 400 -4.65 -8.06 8.79
N HIS A 401 -4.13 -9.22 9.19
CA HIS A 401 -3.26 -10.04 8.34
C HIS A 401 -4.05 -10.58 7.14
N GLY A 402 -3.41 -10.65 5.97
CA GLY A 402 -3.96 -11.25 4.76
C GLY A 402 -4.10 -12.76 4.89
N ILE A 403 -4.90 -13.38 4.02
CA ILE A 403 -4.99 -14.85 4.02
C ILE A 403 -3.89 -15.46 3.16
N ASP A 404 -3.38 -16.62 3.58
CA ASP A 404 -2.49 -17.44 2.78
C ASP A 404 -3.19 -17.93 1.50
N GLY A 405 -2.42 -18.01 0.43
CA GLY A 405 -2.88 -18.56 -0.84
C GLY A 405 -3.13 -20.06 -0.75
N ALA A 406 -4.04 -20.55 -1.59
CA ALA A 406 -4.25 -21.99 -1.71
C ALA A 406 -3.02 -22.68 -2.34
N HIS A 407 -2.67 -23.86 -1.85
CA HIS A 407 -1.71 -24.74 -2.54
C HIS A 407 -2.27 -25.19 -3.89
N GLY A 408 -1.40 -25.34 -4.88
CA GLY A 408 -1.75 -25.93 -6.16
C GLY A 408 -2.13 -27.40 -6.02
N SER A 409 -2.97 -27.87 -6.93
CA SER A 409 -3.30 -29.28 -7.03
C SER A 409 -2.16 -30.07 -7.68
N GLY A 410 -1.89 -31.28 -7.20
CA GLY A 410 -0.81 -32.14 -7.68
C GLY A 410 -0.61 -33.34 -6.77
N ARG A 411 0.51 -34.06 -6.91
CA ARG A 411 0.90 -35.08 -5.92
C ARG A 411 1.08 -34.41 -4.54
N LEU A 412 0.65 -35.06 -3.46
CA LEU A 412 0.95 -34.60 -2.11
C LEU A 412 2.46 -34.76 -1.83
N PRO A 413 3.16 -33.76 -1.28
CA PRO A 413 4.55 -33.94 -0.86
C PRO A 413 4.64 -35.08 0.17
N PRO A 414 5.74 -35.85 0.20
CA PRO A 414 5.93 -36.87 1.23
C PRO A 414 5.91 -36.22 2.63
N PRO A 415 5.43 -36.96 3.65
CA PRO A 415 5.29 -36.46 5.02
C PRO A 415 6.60 -36.09 5.70
#